data_AF-A0A2V9J7Q2-F1
#
_entry.id   AF-A0A2V9J7Q2-F1
#
_cell.length_a   1.000
_cell.length_b   1.000
_cell.length_c   1.000
_cell.angle_alpha   90.00
_cell.angle_beta   90.00
_cell.angle_gamma   90.00
#
_symmetry.space_group_name_H-M   'P 1'
#
loop_
_entity.id
_entity.type
_entity.pdbx_description
1 polymer ?
#
loop_
_entity_poly.entity_id
_entity_poly.type
_entity_poly.pdbx_seq_one_letter_code
_entity_poly.pdbx_strand_id
1 'polypeptide(L)'
;MNITLGPLTTRLKGEASWGDRYPAWQVYADECERLLQFLQTHNQLDRYWPRLIAKRQQRDEALNEMRVAWFLESLGYSVSDWELTDAPGFKVEFAVNTGPHQKAFVEVKSPGWESELTEAE
;
A
#
# COMPACT_ATOMS: atom_id res chain seq x y z
N MET A 1 -11.44 -11.57 20.40
CA MET A 1 -12.02 -10.24 20.11
C MET A 1 -12.76 -10.38 18.80
N ASN A 2 -14.00 -9.89 18.73
CA ASN A 2 -14.68 -9.70 17.45
C ASN A 2 -14.33 -8.29 16.98
N ILE A 3 -13.97 -8.16 15.71
CA ILE A 3 -13.78 -6.87 15.05
C ILE A 3 -14.92 -6.64 14.06
N THR A 4 -15.24 -5.38 13.82
CA THR A 4 -16.16 -4.95 12.77
C THR A 4 -15.34 -4.65 11.52
N LEU A 5 -15.71 -5.23 10.38
CA LEU A 5 -15.09 -4.94 9.09
C LEU A 5 -15.95 -3.96 8.30
N GLY A 6 -15.32 -3.00 7.63
CA GLY A 6 -15.99 -2.19 6.61
C GLY A 6 -16.31 -3.01 5.34
N PRO A 7 -17.10 -2.48 4.40
CA PRO A 7 -17.54 -3.21 3.23
C PRO A 7 -16.38 -3.65 2.31
N LEU A 8 -15.39 -2.79 2.05
CA LEU A 8 -14.25 -3.15 1.20
C LEU A 8 -13.34 -4.16 1.90
N THR A 9 -13.12 -3.99 3.21
CA THR A 9 -12.34 -4.91 4.04
C THR A 9 -13.00 -6.28 4.16
N THR A 10 -14.34 -6.32 4.23
CA THR A 10 -15.14 -7.55 4.20
C THR A 10 -14.96 -8.28 2.86
N ARG A 11 -15.07 -7.55 1.74
CA ARG A 11 -14.83 -8.09 0.40
C ARG A 11 -13.40 -8.65 0.27
N LEU A 12 -12.40 -7.87 0.67
CA LEU A 12 -10.99 -8.26 0.68
C LEU A 12 -10.79 -9.55 1.48
N LYS A 13 -11.40 -9.65 2.68
CA LYS A 13 -11.32 -10.86 3.52
C LYS A 13 -12.03 -12.08 2.93
N GLY A 14 -13.05 -11.90 2.10
CA GLY A 14 -13.75 -12.99 1.42
C GLY A 14 -12.99 -13.53 0.19
N GLU A 15 -12.22 -12.68 -0.49
CA GLU A 15 -11.41 -13.05 -1.66
C GLU A 15 -9.95 -13.42 -1.31
N ALA A 16 -9.54 -13.14 -0.08
CA ALA A 16 -8.20 -13.40 0.46
C ALA A 16 -7.77 -14.88 0.45
N SER A 17 -6.57 -15.14 -0.08
CA SER A 17 -5.89 -16.45 0.05
C SER A 17 -5.06 -16.63 1.34
N TRP A 18 -4.97 -15.60 2.18
CA TRP A 18 -4.07 -15.57 3.34
C TRP A 18 -4.69 -16.21 4.60
N GLY A 19 -4.06 -17.28 5.09
CA GLY A 19 -4.45 -18.02 6.29
C GLY A 19 -4.08 -17.36 7.63
N ASP A 20 -3.68 -16.09 7.65
CA ASP A 20 -3.36 -15.36 8.88
C ASP A 20 -4.55 -14.51 9.39
N ARG A 21 -4.36 -13.91 10.57
CA ARG A 21 -5.38 -13.07 11.21
C ARG A 21 -5.34 -11.59 10.77
N TYR A 22 -4.47 -11.14 9.84
CA TYR A 22 -3.91 -9.76 9.72
C TYR A 22 -4.72 -8.62 10.36
N PRO A 23 -5.93 -8.24 9.89
CA PRO A 23 -6.79 -7.33 10.62
C PRO A 23 -7.32 -8.13 11.81
N ALA A 24 -6.52 -8.20 12.87
CA ALA A 24 -6.80 -8.94 14.10
C ALA A 24 -7.35 -7.99 15.17
N TRP A 25 -7.06 -6.70 15.04
CA TRP A 25 -7.44 -5.61 15.94
C TRP A 25 -8.22 -4.56 15.15
N GLN A 26 -9.17 -3.88 15.79
CA GLN A 26 -10.08 -2.94 15.13
C GLN A 26 -9.34 -1.82 14.37
N VAL A 27 -8.28 -1.25 14.96
CA VAL A 27 -7.47 -0.20 14.33
C VAL A 27 -6.92 -0.58 12.95
N TYR A 28 -6.56 -1.86 12.74
CA TYR A 28 -6.07 -2.34 11.44
C TYR A 28 -7.22 -2.66 10.46
N ALA A 29 -8.42 -2.98 10.95
CA ALA A 29 -9.60 -3.06 10.10
C ALA A 29 -10.02 -1.66 9.61
N ASP A 30 -10.02 -0.67 10.50
CA ASP A 30 -10.35 0.73 10.19
C ASP A 30 -9.28 1.39 9.30
N GLU A 31 -8.00 1.06 9.50
CA GLU A 31 -6.91 1.42 8.58
C GLU A 31 -7.13 0.79 7.20
N CYS A 32 -7.31 -0.54 7.13
CA CYS A 32 -7.48 -1.25 5.86
C CYS A 32 -8.65 -0.67 5.06
N GLU A 33 -9.79 -0.43 5.71
CA GLU A 33 -10.96 0.16 5.05
C GLU A 33 -10.65 1.56 4.48
N ARG A 34 -9.97 2.42 5.24
CA ARG A 34 -9.57 3.76 4.77
C ARG A 34 -8.59 3.70 3.60
N LEU A 35 -7.62 2.78 3.63
CA LEU A 35 -6.66 2.60 2.54
C LEU A 35 -7.34 2.09 1.26
N LEU A 36 -8.31 1.17 1.38
CA LEU A 36 -9.10 0.69 0.24
C LEU A 36 -10.00 1.79 -0.34
N GLN A 37 -10.65 2.60 0.51
CA GLN A 37 -11.44 3.75 0.08
C GLN A 37 -10.57 4.81 -0.61
N PHE A 38 -9.36 5.07 -0.11
CA PHE A 38 -8.38 5.96 -0.73
C PHE A 38 -7.99 5.49 -2.15
N LEU A 39 -7.66 4.21 -2.33
CA LEU A 39 -7.42 3.69 -3.69
C LEU A 39 -8.67 3.74 -4.58
N GLN A 40 -9.87 3.56 -4.01
CA GLN A 40 -11.11 3.71 -4.76
C GLN A 40 -11.31 5.16 -5.26
N THR A 41 -11.04 6.17 -4.43
CA THR A 41 -11.11 7.58 -4.86
C THR A 41 -10.09 7.95 -5.93
N HIS A 42 -8.94 7.26 -5.98
CA HIS A 42 -7.91 7.43 -7.01
C HIS A 42 -8.11 6.54 -8.25
N ASN A 43 -9.18 5.75 -8.32
CA ASN A 43 -9.44 4.72 -9.35
C ASN A 43 -8.32 3.65 -9.47
N GLN A 44 -7.60 3.37 -8.37
CA GLN A 44 -6.50 2.41 -8.32
C GLN A 44 -6.84 1.11 -7.57
N LEU A 45 -8.08 0.95 -7.11
CA LEU A 45 -8.47 -0.22 -6.32
C LEU A 45 -8.23 -1.53 -7.10
N ASP A 46 -8.71 -1.62 -8.34
CA ASP A 46 -8.57 -2.81 -9.20
C ASP A 46 -7.11 -3.11 -9.57
N ARG A 47 -6.25 -2.07 -9.64
CA ARG A 47 -4.81 -2.18 -9.88
C ARG A 47 -4.10 -2.88 -8.71
N TYR A 48 -4.44 -2.53 -7.47
CA TYR A 48 -3.84 -3.11 -6.27
C TYR A 48 -4.48 -4.44 -5.84
N TRP A 49 -5.76 -4.64 -6.17
CA TRP A 49 -6.56 -5.78 -5.69
C TRP A 49 -5.89 -7.15 -5.86
N PRO A 50 -5.27 -7.50 -7.01
CA PRO A 50 -4.60 -8.79 -7.19
C PRO A 50 -3.49 -9.06 -6.17
N ARG A 51 -2.72 -8.03 -5.78
CA ARG A 51 -1.65 -8.17 -4.76
C ARG A 51 -2.21 -8.29 -3.35
N LEU A 52 -3.33 -7.61 -3.07
CA LEU A 52 -3.99 -7.61 -1.76
C LEU A 52 -4.65 -8.96 -1.40
N ILE A 53 -5.18 -9.68 -2.39
CA ILE A 53 -5.77 -11.03 -2.19
C ILE A 53 -4.74 -12.18 -2.25
N ALA A 54 -3.55 -11.92 -2.79
CA ALA A 54 -2.49 -12.92 -2.99
C ALA A 54 -1.75 -13.29 -1.68
N LYS A 55 -0.53 -13.86 -1.83
CA LYS A 55 0.29 -14.32 -0.69
C LYS A 55 0.60 -13.17 0.28
N ARG A 56 0.73 -13.50 1.57
CA ARG A 56 1.01 -12.58 2.69
C ARG A 56 1.99 -11.46 2.35
N GLN A 57 3.13 -11.81 1.76
CA GLN A 57 4.17 -10.87 1.35
C GLN A 57 3.64 -9.78 0.38
N GLN A 58 2.93 -10.16 -0.68
CA GLN A 58 2.42 -9.21 -1.68
C GLN A 58 1.33 -8.31 -1.12
N ARG A 59 0.51 -8.83 -0.21
CA ARG A 59 -0.46 -8.05 0.58
C ARG A 59 0.26 -7.02 1.43
N ASP A 60 1.28 -7.43 2.18
CA ASP A 60 1.98 -6.54 3.12
C ASP A 60 2.79 -5.45 2.39
N GLU A 61 3.44 -5.79 1.27
CA GLU A 61 4.05 -4.82 0.35
C GLU A 61 3.02 -3.81 -0.18
N ALA A 62 1.90 -4.29 -0.73
CA ALA A 62 0.83 -3.44 -1.26
C ALA A 62 0.22 -2.52 -0.18
N LEU A 63 -0.01 -3.01 1.03
CA LEU A 63 -0.48 -2.21 2.16
C LEU A 63 0.54 -1.14 2.57
N ASN A 64 1.84 -1.44 2.52
CA ASN A 64 2.89 -0.45 2.82
C ASN A 64 2.95 0.65 1.76
N GLU A 65 2.83 0.30 0.47
CA GLU A 65 2.70 1.28 -0.62
C GLU A 65 1.49 2.21 -0.41
N MET A 66 0.32 1.61 -0.11
CA MET A 66 -0.91 2.36 0.19
C MET A 66 -0.75 3.29 1.39
N ARG A 67 -0.07 2.85 2.47
CA ARG A 67 0.21 3.67 3.66
C ARG A 67 1.08 4.88 3.32
N VAL A 68 2.15 4.70 2.54
CA VAL A 68 3.05 5.80 2.15
C VAL A 68 2.32 6.78 1.24
N ALA A 69 1.55 6.30 0.27
CA ALA A 69 0.74 7.15 -0.61
C ALA A 69 -0.29 7.98 0.18
N TRP A 70 -1.05 7.34 1.08
CA TRP A 70 -2.03 8.01 1.93
C TRP A 70 -1.38 9.01 2.89
N PHE A 71 -0.24 8.66 3.49
CA PHE A 71 0.51 9.56 4.36
C PHE A 71 0.98 10.82 3.63
N LEU A 72 1.57 10.67 2.43
CA LEU A 72 2.05 11.81 1.64
C LEU A 72 0.89 12.72 1.20
N GLU A 73 -0.24 12.16 0.78
CA GLU A 73 -1.42 12.98 0.44
C GLU A 73 -2.01 13.67 1.67
N SER A 74 -1.98 13.04 2.85
CA SER A 74 -2.41 13.67 4.12
C SER A 74 -1.54 14.87 4.53
N LEU A 75 -0.30 14.94 4.02
CA LEU A 75 0.60 16.09 4.17
C LEU A 75 0.44 17.15 3.07
N GLY A 76 -0.47 16.94 2.11
CA GLY A 76 -0.72 17.85 0.98
C GLY A 76 0.06 17.54 -0.30
N TYR A 77 0.84 16.45 -0.34
CA TYR A 77 1.53 16.01 -1.56
C TYR A 77 0.61 15.08 -2.38
N SER A 78 -0.21 15.67 -3.25
CA SER A 78 -1.16 14.90 -4.09
C SER A 78 -0.45 13.83 -4.91
N VAL A 79 -0.95 12.59 -4.83
CA VAL A 79 -0.40 11.44 -5.56
C VAL A 79 -0.73 11.55 -7.05
N SER A 80 0.19 11.10 -7.89
CA SER A 80 0.13 11.13 -9.35
C SER A 80 0.88 9.94 -9.94
N ASP A 81 0.62 9.62 -11.20
CA ASP A 81 1.36 8.63 -12.01
C ASP A 81 1.62 7.29 -11.28
N TRP A 82 0.56 6.54 -11.02
CA TRP A 82 0.60 5.25 -10.32
C TRP A 82 1.29 4.15 -11.15
N GLU A 83 2.44 3.69 -10.65
CA GLU A 83 3.48 2.85 -11.30
C GLU A 83 3.92 3.37 -12.66
N LEU A 84 5.07 4.04 -12.67
CA LEU A 84 5.70 4.53 -13.88
C LEU A 84 6.35 3.37 -14.65
N THR A 85 5.60 2.77 -15.57
CA THR A 85 6.09 1.72 -16.48
C THR A 85 7.30 2.15 -17.32
N ASP A 86 7.48 3.46 -17.48
CA ASP A 86 8.41 4.08 -18.43
C ASP A 86 9.65 4.67 -17.72
N ALA A 87 9.95 4.25 -16.49
CA ALA A 87 11.14 4.65 -15.72
C ALA A 87 12.27 3.59 -15.82
N PRO A 88 13.12 3.58 -16.87
CA PRO A 88 14.17 2.58 -17.03
C PRO A 88 15.18 2.63 -15.87
N GLY A 89 15.27 1.53 -15.12
CA GLY A 89 16.25 1.34 -14.04
C GLY A 89 15.74 1.56 -12.62
N PHE A 90 14.52 2.08 -12.43
CA PHE A 90 13.94 2.31 -11.10
C PHE A 90 12.54 1.72 -11.00
N LYS A 91 12.29 0.91 -9.96
CA LYS A 91 10.93 0.47 -9.62
C LYS A 91 10.28 1.58 -8.79
N VAL A 92 9.43 2.38 -9.43
CA VAL A 92 8.74 3.51 -8.78
C VAL A 92 7.27 3.16 -8.68
N GLU A 93 6.74 3.08 -7.46
CA GLU A 93 5.33 2.73 -7.24
C GLU A 93 4.36 3.87 -7.54
N PHE A 94 4.77 5.14 -7.32
CA PHE A 94 4.00 6.33 -7.70
C PHE A 94 4.86 7.60 -7.66
N ALA A 95 4.34 8.71 -8.17
CA ALA A 95 4.90 10.05 -8.01
C ALA A 95 4.02 10.92 -7.08
N VAL A 96 4.60 11.91 -6.42
CA VAL A 96 3.84 12.95 -5.70
C VAL A 96 4.22 14.34 -6.20
N ASN A 97 3.24 15.25 -6.29
CA ASN A 97 3.48 16.63 -6.69
C ASN A 97 4.10 17.40 -5.51
N THR A 98 5.27 18.00 -5.71
CA THR A 98 6.02 18.75 -4.68
C THR A 98 6.04 20.26 -4.93
N GLY A 99 5.59 20.71 -6.10
CA GLY A 99 5.51 22.12 -6.48
C GLY A 99 5.01 22.28 -7.92
N PRO A 100 4.90 23.53 -8.43
CA PRO A 100 4.53 23.78 -9.82
C PRO A 100 5.48 23.06 -10.79
N HIS A 101 4.94 22.10 -11.55
CA HIS A 101 5.68 21.24 -12.47
C HIS A 101 6.81 20.39 -11.83
N GLN A 102 6.78 20.19 -10.51
CA GLN A 102 7.76 19.37 -9.77
C GLN A 102 7.10 18.12 -9.20
N LYS A 103 7.75 16.98 -9.39
CA LYS A 103 7.34 15.67 -8.86
C LYS A 103 8.50 15.01 -8.14
N ALA A 104 8.21 14.30 -7.06
CA ALA A 104 9.11 13.33 -6.44
C ALA A 104 8.64 11.92 -6.77
N PHE A 105 9.55 11.07 -7.21
CA PHE A 105 9.31 9.64 -7.42
C PHE A 105 9.46 8.88 -6.11
N VAL A 106 8.52 7.99 -5.79
CA VAL A 106 8.48 7.25 -4.53
C VAL A 106 8.72 5.77 -4.81
N GLU A 107 9.79 5.22 -4.24
CA GLU A 107 10.02 3.78 -4.13
C GLU A 107 9.80 3.34 -2.68
N VAL A 108 8.93 2.36 -2.44
CA VAL A 108 8.58 1.87 -1.11
C VAL A 108 9.30 0.55 -0.82
N LYS A 109 10.49 0.65 -0.20
CA LYS A 109 11.20 -0.52 0.31
C LYS A 109 10.56 -1.03 1.60
N SER A 110 10.33 -2.33 1.68
CA SER A 110 9.99 -3.05 2.92
C SER A 110 11.16 -4.00 3.28
N PRO A 111 12.29 -3.49 3.80
CA PRO A 111 13.42 -4.33 4.20
C PRO A 111 13.01 -5.29 5.31
N GLY A 112 13.54 -6.51 5.25
CA GLY A 112 13.51 -7.43 6.39
C GLY A 112 14.69 -7.15 7.33
N TRP A 113 14.59 -7.55 8.60
CA TRP A 113 15.73 -7.52 9.53
C TRP A 113 16.95 -8.28 8.98
N GLU A 114 16.73 -9.30 8.15
CA GLU A 114 17.77 -10.07 7.44
C GLU A 114 18.60 -9.21 6.48
N SER A 115 18.05 -8.09 5.97
CA SER A 115 18.76 -7.14 5.10
C SER A 115 19.53 -6.05 5.85
N GLU A 116 19.45 -6.01 7.18
CA GLU A 116 20.30 -5.16 8.04
C GLU A 116 21.58 -5.88 8.49
N LEU A 117 21.78 -7.15 8.10
CA LEU A 117 22.88 -8.02 8.53
C LEU A 117 24.05 -8.17 7.52
N THR A 118 24.17 -7.22 6.58
CA THR A 118 25.35 -7.05 5.73
C THR A 118 26.04 -5.74 6.11
N GLU A 119 27.29 -5.67 6.57
CA GLU A 119 28.32 -6.71 6.77
C GLU A 119 28.75 -6.75 8.26
N ALA A 120 29.40 -7.84 8.70
CA ALA A 120 30.02 -7.87 10.02
C ALA A 120 31.30 -7.01 10.04
N GLU A 121 31.46 -6.19 11.09
CA GLU A 121 32.70 -5.47 11.43
C GLU A 121 33.83 -6.42 11.89
#